data_AF-A0AAV3S4U5-F1
#
_entry.id   AF-A0AAV3S4U5-F1
#
_cell.length_a   1.000
_cell.length_b   1.000
_cell.length_c   1.000
_cell.angle_alpha   90.00
_cell.angle_beta   90.00
_cell.angle_gamma   90.00
#
_symmetry.space_group_name_H-M   'P 1'
#
loop_
_entity.id
_entity.type
_entity.pdbx_description
1 polymer ?
#
loop_
_entity_poly.entity_id
_entity_poly.type
_entity_poly.pdbx_seq_one_letter_code
_entity_poly.pdbx_strand_id
1 'polypeptide(L)'
;MGKPIITYRKSELYDQVVDEYEVFASSYHFLMFLAIIGYREGRLKQNNYRGDRDEGTRGEIGLQNVYSNELYRTIMACLALQETGDPDALVDSSKQMKILAQYAAGGLEVAEQEFGDIAGDPTDAIVNYIKRVHEDNNDIGGELDAIVKSFDDEMLDSGE
;
A
#
# COMPACT_ATOMS: atom_id res chain seq x y z
N MET A 1 -22.24 18.58 -0.73
CA MET A 1 -21.55 17.36 -1.21
C MET A 1 -20.75 16.80 -0.05
N GLY A 2 -20.85 15.51 0.26
CA GLY A 2 -20.05 14.88 1.32
C GLY A 2 -18.56 14.85 0.94
N LYS A 3 -17.67 14.75 1.94
CA LYS A 3 -16.23 14.57 1.69
C LYS A 3 -16.01 13.22 0.98
N PRO A 4 -15.18 13.13 -0.07
CA PRO A 4 -14.92 11.87 -0.75
C PRO A 4 -14.28 10.84 0.18
N ILE A 5 -14.70 9.58 0.08
CA ILE A 5 -14.24 8.46 0.92
C ILE A 5 -13.72 7.33 0.01
N ILE A 6 -12.56 6.81 0.35
CA ILE A 6 -12.00 5.57 -0.20
C ILE A 6 -12.54 4.42 0.63
N THR A 7 -13.40 3.61 0.03
CA THR A 7 -13.81 2.30 0.58
C THR A 7 -12.86 1.22 0.08
N TYR A 8 -12.33 0.42 0.99
CA TYR A 8 -11.34 -0.62 0.70
C TYR A 8 -11.60 -1.88 1.53
N ARG A 9 -11.08 -3.03 1.08
CA ARG A 9 -11.11 -4.27 1.85
C ARG A 9 -10.07 -4.21 2.97
N LYS A 10 -10.50 -4.46 4.20
CA LYS A 10 -9.65 -4.62 5.38
C LYS A 10 -9.71 -6.06 5.91
N SER A 11 -8.69 -6.45 6.65
CA SER A 11 -8.61 -7.70 7.41
C SER A 11 -7.86 -7.45 8.73
N GLU A 12 -7.71 -8.48 9.55
CA GLU A 12 -6.99 -8.43 10.83
C GLU A 12 -5.53 -7.96 10.68
N LEU A 13 -4.94 -8.12 9.50
CA LEU A 13 -3.60 -7.63 9.21
C LEU A 13 -3.48 -6.11 9.37
N TYR A 14 -4.56 -5.34 9.14
CA TYR A 14 -4.56 -3.90 9.41
C TYR A 14 -4.36 -3.62 10.90
N ASP A 15 -5.10 -4.34 11.75
CA ASP A 15 -5.05 -4.14 13.20
C ASP A 15 -3.66 -4.54 13.72
N GLN A 16 -3.07 -5.62 13.19
CA GLN A 16 -1.72 -6.05 13.53
C GLN A 16 -0.67 -4.98 13.16
N VAL A 17 -0.60 -4.56 11.89
CA VAL A 17 0.53 -3.73 11.42
C VAL A 17 0.35 -2.23 11.71
N VAL A 18 -0.85 -1.78 12.06
CA VAL A 18 -1.13 -0.38 12.38
C VAL A 18 -1.27 -0.17 13.88
N ASP A 19 -2.03 -1.02 14.57
CA ASP A 19 -2.41 -0.78 15.97
C ASP A 19 -1.57 -1.62 16.96
N GLU A 20 -1.26 -2.88 16.64
CA GLU A 20 -0.54 -3.77 17.56
C GLU A 20 0.98 -3.57 17.52
N TYR A 21 1.56 -3.61 16.32
CA TYR A 21 3.00 -3.50 16.10
C TYR A 21 3.44 -2.12 15.60
N GLU A 22 2.48 -1.23 15.28
CA GLU A 22 2.74 0.14 14.83
C GLU A 22 3.72 0.26 13.64
N VAL A 23 3.86 -0.80 12.83
CA VAL A 23 4.73 -0.85 11.64
C VAL A 23 4.39 0.28 10.67
N PHE A 24 3.10 0.55 10.50
CA PHE A 24 2.60 1.69 9.74
C PHE A 24 1.94 2.69 10.66
N ALA A 25 2.39 3.95 10.59
CA ALA A 25 1.82 5.04 11.40
C ALA A 25 0.32 5.33 11.12
N SER A 26 -0.28 4.73 10.09
CA SER A 26 -1.72 4.85 9.83
C SER A 26 -2.22 3.79 8.84
N SER A 27 -3.53 3.52 8.87
CA SER A 27 -4.18 2.63 7.90
C SER A 27 -4.08 3.13 6.45
N TYR A 28 -3.93 4.45 6.21
CA TYR A 28 -3.76 4.96 4.85
C TYR A 28 -2.32 4.79 4.34
N HIS A 29 -1.31 4.77 5.22
CA HIS A 29 0.04 4.35 4.84
C HIS A 29 0.05 2.88 4.41
N PHE A 30 -0.61 2.02 5.20
CA PHE A 30 -0.70 0.61 4.87
C PHE A 30 -1.53 0.35 3.60
N LEU A 31 -2.64 1.07 3.40
CA LEU A 31 -3.43 1.01 2.16
C LEU A 31 -2.57 1.34 0.93
N MET A 32 -1.75 2.39 1.00
CA MET A 32 -0.85 2.79 -0.08
C MET A 32 0.20 1.70 -0.34
N PHE A 33 0.82 1.16 0.71
CA PHE A 33 1.78 0.07 0.61
C PHE A 33 1.17 -1.16 -0.08
N LEU A 34 -0.03 -1.59 0.34
CA LEU A 34 -0.73 -2.70 -0.28
C LEU A 34 -1.06 -2.43 -1.75
N ALA A 35 -1.43 -1.20 -2.11
CA ALA A 35 -1.67 -0.87 -3.51
C ALA A 35 -0.41 -0.99 -4.37
N ILE A 36 0.76 -0.62 -3.83
CA ILE A 36 2.04 -0.80 -4.52
C ILE A 36 2.40 -2.28 -4.65
N ILE A 37 2.21 -3.09 -3.59
CA ILE A 37 2.38 -4.55 -3.69
C ILE A 37 1.45 -5.11 -4.77
N GLY A 38 0.17 -4.76 -4.74
CA GLY A 38 -0.80 -5.24 -5.72
C GLY A 38 -0.40 -4.88 -7.15
N TYR A 39 0.08 -3.66 -7.39
CA TYR A 39 0.58 -3.25 -8.70
C TYR A 39 1.81 -4.04 -9.12
N ARG A 40 2.82 -4.13 -8.25
CA ARG A 40 4.07 -4.85 -8.51
C ARG A 40 3.82 -6.31 -8.87
N GLU A 41 2.94 -6.98 -8.12
CA GLU A 41 2.61 -8.39 -8.30
C GLU A 41 1.57 -8.64 -9.42
N GLY A 42 1.11 -7.58 -10.12
CA GLY A 42 0.07 -7.69 -11.14
C GLY A 42 -1.28 -8.17 -10.60
N ARG A 43 -1.56 -7.94 -9.32
CA ARG A 43 -2.77 -8.38 -8.60
C ARG A 43 -3.78 -7.23 -8.50
N LEU A 44 -4.60 -7.09 -9.52
CA LEU A 44 -5.74 -6.17 -9.50
C LEU A 44 -7.05 -6.92 -9.16
N LYS A 45 -7.74 -6.50 -8.10
CA LYS A 45 -9.03 -7.10 -7.72
C LYS A 45 -10.21 -6.36 -8.34
N GLN A 46 -10.83 -6.94 -9.37
CA GLN A 46 -11.99 -6.31 -10.03
C GLN A 46 -13.27 -6.35 -9.17
N ASN A 47 -13.46 -7.42 -8.39
CA ASN A 47 -14.68 -7.69 -7.63
C ASN A 47 -14.39 -7.79 -6.13
N ASN A 48 -15.35 -7.37 -5.29
CA ASN A 48 -15.24 -7.38 -3.83
C ASN A 48 -14.00 -6.67 -3.23
N TYR A 49 -13.40 -5.73 -3.98
CA TYR A 49 -12.22 -4.98 -3.52
C TYR A 49 -12.49 -3.97 -2.40
N ARG A 50 -13.77 -3.70 -2.11
CA ARG A 50 -14.21 -2.82 -1.02
C ARG A 50 -14.49 -3.56 0.28
N GLY A 51 -14.46 -4.90 0.24
CA GLY A 51 -14.99 -5.74 1.31
C GLY A 51 -16.49 -5.57 1.53
N ASP A 52 -16.97 -6.35 2.48
CA ASP A 52 -18.37 -6.40 2.89
C ASP A 52 -18.56 -5.66 4.23
N ARG A 53 -19.65 -4.91 4.33
CA ARG A 53 -19.99 -4.18 5.55
C ARG A 53 -20.54 -5.13 6.62
N ASP A 54 -21.34 -6.12 6.21
CA ASP A 54 -21.99 -7.06 7.10
C ASP A 54 -20.99 -8.08 7.66
N GLU A 55 -19.91 -8.36 6.92
CA GLU A 55 -18.79 -9.19 7.37
C GLU A 55 -17.70 -8.39 8.11
N GLY A 56 -17.85 -7.07 8.26
CA GLY A 56 -16.86 -6.22 8.91
C GLY A 56 -15.55 -6.04 8.14
N THR A 57 -15.48 -6.45 6.87
CA THR A 57 -14.27 -6.38 6.02
C THR A 57 -14.19 -5.10 5.18
N ARG A 58 -15.11 -4.15 5.38
CA ARG A 58 -15.09 -2.82 4.73
C ARG A 58 -14.43 -1.77 5.61
N GLY A 59 -13.33 -1.20 5.12
CA GLY A 59 -12.67 -0.02 5.66
C GLY A 59 -13.04 1.26 4.91
N GLU A 60 -12.91 2.41 5.57
CA GLU A 60 -13.18 3.73 5.01
C GLU A 60 -12.07 4.72 5.40
N ILE A 61 -11.42 5.33 4.40
CA ILE A 61 -10.43 6.40 4.57
C ILE A 61 -10.92 7.65 3.85
N GLY A 62 -10.88 8.80 4.52
CA GLY A 62 -11.20 10.06 3.86
C GLY A 62 -10.13 10.43 2.82
N LEU A 63 -10.55 10.76 1.59
CA LEU A 63 -9.63 11.07 0.50
C LEU A 63 -8.63 12.17 0.86
N GLN A 64 -9.06 13.15 1.66
CA GLN A 64 -8.21 14.26 2.10
C GLN A 64 -6.97 13.81 2.88
N ASN A 65 -7.03 12.67 3.59
CA ASN A 65 -5.91 12.14 4.37
C ASN A 65 -4.80 11.62 3.43
N VAL A 66 -5.19 11.10 2.27
CA VAL A 66 -4.25 10.65 1.24
C VAL A 66 -3.75 11.85 0.42
N TYR A 67 -4.66 12.75 0.03
CA TYR A 67 -4.34 13.90 -0.81
C TYR A 67 -3.55 15.01 -0.12
N SER A 68 -3.52 15.06 1.21
CA SER A 68 -2.61 15.96 1.93
C SER A 68 -1.14 15.59 1.71
N ASN A 69 -0.86 14.37 1.25
CA ASN A 69 0.46 13.94 0.86
C ASN A 69 0.58 13.95 -0.69
N GLU A 70 1.45 14.82 -1.20
CA GLU A 70 1.67 14.96 -2.65
C GLU A 70 2.20 13.69 -3.30
N LEU A 71 3.04 12.93 -2.60
CA LEU A 71 3.55 11.66 -3.09
C LEU A 71 2.41 10.66 -3.29
N TYR A 72 1.52 10.52 -2.30
CA TYR A 72 0.39 9.58 -2.41
C TYR A 72 -0.60 9.99 -3.49
N ARG A 73 -0.90 11.29 -3.61
CA ARG A 73 -1.71 11.80 -4.71
C ARG A 73 -1.09 11.44 -6.07
N THR A 74 0.23 11.59 -6.20
CA THR A 74 0.96 11.27 -7.43
C THR A 74 0.93 9.77 -7.72
N ILE A 75 1.19 8.93 -6.72
CA ILE A 75 1.09 7.47 -6.85
C ILE A 75 -0.30 7.05 -7.31
N MET A 76 -1.36 7.57 -6.68
CA MET A 76 -2.74 7.26 -7.07
C MET A 76 -3.03 7.62 -8.53
N ALA A 77 -2.58 8.80 -8.98
CA ALA A 77 -2.72 9.24 -10.36
C ALA A 77 -1.95 8.33 -11.34
N CYS A 78 -0.70 7.99 -11.00
CA CYS A 78 0.13 7.10 -11.80
C CYS A 78 -0.47 5.69 -11.92
N LEU A 79 -0.93 5.10 -10.81
CA LEU A 79 -1.61 3.79 -10.83
C LEU A 79 -2.84 3.82 -11.72
N ALA A 80 -3.66 4.87 -11.63
CA ALA A 80 -4.85 5.01 -12.45
C ALA A 80 -4.51 5.17 -13.94
N LEU A 81 -3.50 5.96 -14.27
CA LEU A 81 -3.01 6.12 -15.65
C LEU A 81 -2.48 4.79 -16.20
N GLN A 82 -1.62 4.09 -15.45
CA GLN A 82 -1.02 2.82 -15.89
C GLN A 82 -2.09 1.75 -16.11
N GLU A 83 -3.05 1.62 -15.20
CA GLU A 83 -4.11 0.62 -15.31
C GLU A 83 -5.06 0.89 -16.47
N THR A 84 -5.38 2.16 -16.74
CA THR A 84 -6.44 2.50 -17.71
C THR A 84 -5.91 2.93 -19.07
N GLY A 85 -4.64 3.31 -19.18
CA GLY A 85 -4.06 3.94 -20.37
C GLY A 85 -4.68 5.29 -20.72
N ASP A 86 -5.52 5.85 -19.85
CA ASP A 86 -6.32 7.04 -20.08
C ASP A 86 -5.71 8.26 -19.35
N PRO A 87 -5.21 9.28 -20.07
CA PRO A 87 -4.65 10.49 -19.47
C PRO A 87 -5.61 11.22 -18.53
N ASP A 88 -6.92 11.13 -18.75
CA ASP A 88 -7.91 11.79 -17.89
C ASP A 88 -7.93 11.18 -16.48
N ALA A 89 -7.40 9.96 -16.31
CA ALA A 89 -7.23 9.32 -15.01
C ALA A 89 -6.28 10.08 -14.06
N LEU A 90 -5.42 10.96 -14.59
CA LEU A 90 -4.51 11.79 -13.79
C LEU A 90 -5.24 12.82 -12.91
N VAL A 91 -6.46 13.20 -13.28
CA VAL A 91 -7.27 14.20 -12.54
C VAL A 91 -8.61 13.64 -12.04
N ASP A 92 -9.00 12.44 -12.48
CA ASP A 92 -10.22 11.78 -12.02
C ASP A 92 -10.00 11.08 -10.67
N SER A 93 -10.27 11.80 -9.58
CA SER A 93 -10.21 11.26 -8.21
C SER A 93 -11.05 10.01 -7.99
N SER A 94 -12.20 9.86 -8.68
CA SER A 94 -13.06 8.69 -8.48
C SER A 94 -12.44 7.43 -9.09
N LYS A 95 -11.83 7.58 -10.27
CA LYS A 95 -11.05 6.51 -10.91
C LYS A 95 -9.81 6.17 -10.09
N GLN A 96 -9.09 7.17 -9.60
CA GLN A 96 -7.91 6.97 -8.74
C GLN A 96 -8.24 6.22 -7.45
N MET A 97 -9.30 6.62 -6.73
CA MET A 97 -9.75 5.93 -5.52
C MET A 97 -10.14 4.47 -5.80
N LYS A 98 -10.83 4.23 -6.92
CA LYS A 98 -11.21 2.88 -7.34
C LYS A 98 -9.98 2.02 -7.61
N ILE A 99 -9.07 2.48 -8.48
CA ILE A 99 -7.87 1.70 -8.86
C ILE A 99 -6.98 1.44 -7.63
N LEU A 100 -6.79 2.45 -6.78
CA LEU A 100 -6.07 2.27 -5.50
C LEU A 100 -6.67 1.14 -4.66
N ALA A 101 -7.99 1.14 -4.45
CA ALA A 101 -8.65 0.11 -3.65
C ALA A 101 -8.60 -1.28 -4.32
N GLN A 102 -8.66 -1.34 -5.65
CA GLN A 102 -8.54 -2.59 -6.39
C GLN A 102 -7.15 -3.23 -6.28
N TYR A 103 -6.10 -2.41 -6.40
CA TYR A 103 -4.74 -2.89 -6.18
C TYR A 103 -4.48 -3.21 -4.72
N ALA A 104 -4.93 -2.37 -3.78
CA ALA A 104 -4.76 -2.64 -2.36
C ALA A 104 -5.43 -3.96 -1.92
N ALA A 105 -6.60 -4.29 -2.47
CA ALA A 105 -7.25 -5.57 -2.19
C ALA A 105 -6.45 -6.76 -2.76
N GLY A 106 -5.79 -6.61 -3.90
CA GLY A 106 -4.92 -7.66 -4.44
C GLY A 106 -3.59 -7.76 -3.67
N GLY A 107 -3.01 -6.64 -3.28
CA GLY A 107 -1.83 -6.61 -2.41
C GLY A 107 -2.12 -7.14 -1.01
N LEU A 108 -3.34 -6.98 -0.50
CA LEU A 108 -3.75 -7.61 0.77
C LEU A 108 -3.72 -9.13 0.66
N GLU A 109 -4.18 -9.72 -0.45
CA GLU A 109 -4.11 -11.17 -0.66
C GLU A 109 -2.67 -11.68 -0.71
N VAL A 110 -1.74 -10.87 -1.25
CA VAL A 110 -0.30 -11.18 -1.23
C VAL A 110 0.24 -11.05 0.18
N ALA A 111 -0.04 -9.94 0.86
CA ALA A 111 0.42 -9.68 2.21
C ALA A 111 -0.08 -10.74 3.21
N GLU A 112 -1.32 -11.20 3.10
CA GLU A 112 -1.85 -12.30 3.91
C GLU A 112 -1.12 -13.62 3.64
N GLN A 113 -0.69 -13.89 2.41
CA GLN A 113 0.10 -15.09 2.08
C GLN A 113 1.54 -15.00 2.60
N GLU A 114 2.14 -13.81 2.53
CA GLU A 114 3.53 -13.58 2.92
C GLU A 114 3.68 -13.35 4.42
N PHE A 115 2.68 -12.79 5.09
CA PHE A 115 2.74 -12.30 6.49
C PHE A 115 1.70 -12.92 7.42
N GLY A 116 0.54 -13.36 6.89
CA GLY A 116 -0.65 -13.65 7.68
C GLY A 116 -0.58 -14.87 8.60
N ASP A 117 0.28 -15.84 8.29
CA ASP A 117 0.48 -17.06 9.10
C ASP A 117 1.75 -17.00 9.97
N ILE A 118 2.45 -15.86 10.02
CA ILE A 118 3.71 -15.77 10.76
C ILE A 118 3.40 -15.59 12.25
N ALA A 119 3.63 -16.65 13.02
CA ALA A 119 3.73 -16.56 14.47
C ALA A 119 4.96 -15.71 14.85
N GLY A 120 4.77 -14.40 15.03
CA GLY A 120 5.85 -13.46 15.36
C GLY A 120 5.54 -12.02 14.96
N ASP A 121 6.56 -11.17 15.00
CA ASP A 121 6.47 -9.76 14.63
C ASP A 121 6.32 -9.61 13.10
N PRO A 122 5.23 -9.03 12.58
CA PRO A 122 5.01 -8.83 11.15
C PRO A 122 6.04 -7.88 10.51
N THR A 123 6.77 -7.10 11.31
CA THR A 123 7.85 -6.22 10.83
C THR A 123 8.93 -7.01 10.11
N ASP A 124 9.39 -8.12 10.70
CA ASP A 124 10.44 -8.96 10.10
C ASP A 124 9.98 -9.54 8.76
N ALA A 125 8.70 -9.93 8.67
CA ALA A 125 8.13 -10.47 7.47
C ALA A 125 8.09 -9.45 6.32
N ILE A 126 7.66 -8.22 6.64
CA ILE A 126 7.63 -7.10 5.71
C ILE A 126 9.05 -6.74 5.26
N VAL A 127 10.00 -6.64 6.19
CA VAL A 127 11.41 -6.36 5.89
C VAL A 127 11.99 -7.44 4.98
N ASN A 128 11.71 -8.72 5.26
CA ASN A 128 12.17 -9.83 4.44
C ASN A 128 11.55 -9.82 3.04
N TYR A 129 10.27 -9.47 2.92
CA TYR A 129 9.64 -9.27 1.61
C TYR A 129 10.34 -8.15 0.83
N ILE A 130 10.58 -7.00 1.45
CA ILE A 130 11.28 -5.87 0.81
C ILE A 130 12.71 -6.26 0.40
N LYS A 131 13.44 -7.00 1.24
CA LYS A 131 14.78 -7.48 0.92
C LYS A 131 14.79 -8.45 -0.25
N ARG A 132 13.91 -9.45 -0.27
CA ARG A 132 13.75 -10.37 -1.42
C ARG A 132 13.42 -9.60 -2.68
N VAL A 133 12.52 -8.63 -2.57
CA VAL A 133 12.15 -7.72 -3.64
C VAL A 133 13.35 -6.97 -4.22
N HIS A 134 14.29 -6.55 -3.38
CA HIS A 134 15.53 -5.87 -3.79
C HIS A 134 16.53 -6.85 -4.42
N GLU A 135 16.73 -8.03 -3.81
CA GLU A 135 17.63 -9.09 -4.29
C GLU A 135 17.21 -9.69 -5.64
N ASP A 136 15.91 -9.87 -5.87
CA ASP A 136 15.36 -10.38 -7.12
C ASP A 136 15.47 -9.36 -8.26
N ASN A 137 15.57 -8.06 -7.94
CA ASN A 137 15.80 -7.00 -8.90
C ASN A 137 17.28 -6.59 -8.90
N ASN A 138 18.13 -7.38 -9.56
CA ASN A 138 19.49 -6.99 -9.95
C ASN A 138 19.56 -5.76 -10.90
N ASP A 139 18.46 -5.01 -11.07
CA ASP A 139 18.31 -3.87 -11.99
C ASP A 139 17.51 -2.69 -11.40
N ILE A 140 17.29 -2.61 -10.07
CA ILE A 140 16.86 -1.33 -9.45
C ILE A 140 18.10 -0.46 -9.25
N GLY A 141 18.67 0.03 -10.35
CA GLY A 141 19.62 1.13 -10.33
C GLY A 141 18.85 2.45 -10.37
N GLY A 142 18.83 3.22 -9.28
CA GLY A 142 18.24 4.57 -9.26
C GLY A 142 17.76 5.07 -7.89
N GLU A 143 16.81 6.00 -7.89
CA GLU A 143 16.34 6.77 -6.72
C GLU A 143 15.88 5.90 -5.53
N LEU A 144 15.33 4.71 -5.79
CA LEU A 144 14.95 3.76 -4.72
C LEU A 144 16.17 3.18 -3.99
N ASP A 145 17.29 2.99 -4.70
CA ASP A 145 18.56 2.56 -4.11
C ASP A 145 19.20 3.69 -3.28
N ALA A 146 18.95 4.95 -3.65
CA ALA A 146 19.32 6.11 -2.85
C ALA A 146 18.46 6.24 -1.57
N ILE A 147 17.16 5.95 -1.67
CA ILE A 147 16.24 5.93 -0.53
C ILE A 147 16.64 4.82 0.46
N VAL A 148 16.92 3.60 0.00
CA VAL A 148 17.37 2.49 0.87
C VAL A 148 18.68 2.83 1.58
N LYS A 149 19.67 3.38 0.85
CA LYS A 149 20.93 3.83 1.48
C LYS A 149 20.72 4.91 2.53
N SER A 150 19.80 5.85 2.32
CA SER A 150 19.52 6.89 3.32
C SER A 150 18.94 6.33 4.62
N PHE A 151 18.17 5.24 4.56
CA PHE A 151 17.67 4.56 5.75
C PHE A 151 18.75 3.75 6.47
N ASP A 152 19.65 3.10 5.72
CA ASP A 152 20.78 2.37 6.30
C ASP A 152 21.80 3.31 6.98
N ASP A 153 22.05 4.49 6.39
CA ASP A 153 22.94 5.51 6.95
C ASP A 153 22.38 6.14 8.23
N GLU A 154 21.07 6.39 8.32
CA GLU A 154 20.43 6.91 9.56
C GLU A 154 20.47 5.89 10.71
N MET A 155 20.40 4.59 10.42
CA MET A 155 20.54 3.56 11.45
C MET A 155 21.98 3.42 11.96
N LEU A 156 22.98 3.66 11.11
CA LEU A 156 24.39 3.62 11.51
C LEU A 156 24.81 4.86 12.33
N ASP A 157 24.20 6.03 12.08
CA ASP A 157 24.52 7.29 12.78
C ASP A 157 23.88 7.37 14.19
N SER A 158 22.91 6.50 14.49
CA SER A 158 22.30 6.37 15.82
C SER A 158 23.07 5.43 16.77
N GLY A 159 24.22 4.91 16.32
CA GLY A 159 25.05 3.92 17.01
C GLY A 159 26.34 4.44 17.67
N GLU A 160 26.56 5.76 17.78
CA GLU A 160 27.65 6.36 18.58
C GLU A 160 27.19 6.96 19.91
#